data_AF-A0A392QCW3-F1
#
_entry.id   AF-A0A392QCW3-F1
#
_cell.length_a   1.000
_cell.length_b   1.000
_cell.length_c   1.000
_cell.angle_alpha   90.00
_cell.angle_beta   90.00
_cell.angle_gamma   90.00
#
_symmetry.space_group_name_H-M   'P 1'
#
loop_
_entity.id
_entity.type
_entity.pdbx_description
1 polymer ?
#
loop_
_entity_poly.entity_id
_entity_poly.type
_entity_poly.pdbx_seq_one_letter_code
_entity_poly.pdbx_strand_id
1 'polypeptide(L)'
;KEYFEISWACLRAMVEPSFAERTVINHRDYFTKGDLVTSNAVSVTETEVLTADGHQIEYDYLVIATGHADPVPKLRSERLHQY
;
A
#
# COMPACT_ATOMS: atom_id res chain seq x y z
N LYS A 1 0.63 1.85 3.14
CA LYS A 1 1.26 2.16 1.83
C LYS A 1 0.16 2.73 0.94
N GLU A 2 0.40 3.82 0.22
CA GLU A 2 -0.65 4.46 -0.61
C GLU A 2 -0.68 4.01 -2.07
N TYR A 3 0.25 3.14 -2.45
CA TYR A 3 0.48 2.73 -3.83
C TYR A 3 0.69 1.23 -3.97
N PHE A 4 0.27 0.71 -5.13
CA PHE A 4 0.60 -0.60 -5.63
C PHE A 4 1.92 -0.57 -6.41
N GLU A 5 2.64 -1.68 -6.42
CA GLU A 5 3.93 -1.81 -7.08
C GLU A 5 3.98 -3.06 -7.94
N ILE A 6 4.39 -2.87 -9.20
CA ILE A 6 4.65 -3.97 -10.12
C ILE A 6 6.07 -4.50 -9.84
N SER A 7 6.19 -5.44 -8.89
CA SER A 7 7.48 -5.89 -8.36
C SER A 7 8.44 -6.41 -9.44
N TRP A 8 7.96 -7.12 -10.46
CA TRP A 8 8.83 -7.66 -11.53
C TRP A 8 9.43 -6.57 -12.43
N ALA A 9 8.85 -5.37 -12.44
CA ALA A 9 9.33 -4.24 -13.24
C ALA A 9 10.34 -3.36 -12.48
N CYS A 10 10.56 -3.61 -11.19
CA CYS A 10 11.45 -2.81 -10.35
C CYS A 10 12.91 -2.86 -10.81
N LEU A 11 13.39 -4.01 -11.28
CA LEU A 11 14.75 -4.13 -11.81
C LEU A 11 15.00 -3.22 -13.02
N ARG A 12 13.97 -3.02 -13.87
CA ARG A 12 14.07 -2.07 -14.97
C ARG A 12 14.10 -0.63 -14.46
N ALA A 13 13.27 -0.32 -13.47
CA ALA A 13 13.24 1.01 -12.86
C ALA A 13 14.61 1.41 -12.26
N MET A 14 15.37 0.46 -11.68
CA MET A 14 16.73 0.73 -11.17
C MET A 14 17.74 1.13 -12.27
N VAL A 15 17.50 0.75 -13.53
CA VAL A 15 18.39 1.04 -14.67
C VAL A 15 17.86 2.22 -15.50
N GLU A 16 16.54 2.35 -15.59
CA GLU A 16 15.82 3.40 -16.29
C GLU A 16 14.80 4.03 -15.31
N PRO A 17 15.21 4.99 -14.44
CA PRO A 17 14.35 5.52 -13.37
C PRO A 17 13.05 6.15 -13.87
N SER A 18 13.04 6.72 -15.08
CA SER A 18 11.81 7.22 -15.72
C SER A 18 10.76 6.13 -15.96
N PHE A 19 11.15 4.84 -15.95
CA PHE A 19 10.22 3.71 -16.01
C PHE A 19 9.40 3.55 -14.73
N ALA A 20 9.94 3.96 -13.58
CA ALA A 20 9.33 3.76 -12.26
C ALA A 20 7.94 4.39 -12.12
N GLU A 21 7.70 5.53 -12.78
CA GLU A 21 6.41 6.22 -12.76
C GLU A 21 5.26 5.32 -13.24
N ARG A 22 5.54 4.34 -14.11
CA ARG A 22 4.57 3.37 -14.64
C ARG A 22 4.38 2.14 -13.75
N THR A 23 5.26 1.91 -12.78
CA THR A 23 5.26 0.71 -11.93
C THR A 23 4.76 0.96 -10.53
N VAL A 24 4.76 2.23 -10.10
CA VAL A 24 4.29 2.70 -8.79
C VAL A 24 2.97 3.45 -8.97
N ILE A 25 1.85 2.77 -8.71
CA ILE A 25 0.49 3.25 -9.06
C ILE A 25 -0.27 3.56 -7.77
N ASN A 26 -0.82 4.77 -7.60
CA ASN A 26 -1.58 5.08 -6.39
C ASN A 26 -2.86 4.27 -6.32
N HIS A 27 -3.20 3.77 -5.12
CA HIS A 27 -4.44 3.03 -4.89
C HIS A 27 -5.68 3.86 -5.26
N ARG A 28 -5.63 5.18 -5.03
CA ARG A 28 -6.69 6.14 -5.38
C ARG A 28 -7.02 6.21 -6.87
N ASP A 29 -6.07 5.85 -7.74
CA ASP A 29 -6.26 6.00 -9.19
C ASP A 29 -7.13 4.89 -9.78
N TYR A 30 -7.17 3.71 -9.12
CA TYR A 30 -7.90 2.54 -9.63
C TYR A 30 -8.97 2.02 -8.66
N PHE A 31 -8.82 2.24 -7.35
CA PHE A 31 -9.78 1.81 -6.35
C PHE A 31 -10.90 2.85 -6.23
N THR A 32 -11.91 2.71 -7.08
CA THR A 32 -13.00 3.69 -7.24
C THR A 32 -14.31 3.28 -6.56
N LYS A 33 -14.40 2.04 -6.07
CA LYS A 33 -15.63 1.47 -5.49
C LYS A 33 -15.37 0.97 -4.06
N GLY A 34 -15.41 1.89 -3.11
CA GLY A 34 -15.25 1.63 -1.69
C GLY A 34 -14.38 2.68 -1.01
N ASP A 35 -14.18 2.51 0.29
CA ASP A 35 -13.37 3.41 1.10
C ASP A 35 -11.91 2.93 1.16
N LEU A 36 -10.98 3.87 0.95
CA LEU A 36 -9.55 3.62 1.04
C LEU A 36 -8.98 4.29 2.29
N VAL A 37 -8.58 3.48 3.26
CA VAL A 37 -7.91 3.93 4.48
C VAL A 37 -6.40 3.65 4.36
N THR A 38 -5.61 4.72 4.21
CA THR A 38 -4.14 4.63 4.12
C THR A 38 -3.49 4.77 5.49
N SER A 39 -3.70 3.77 6.36
CA SER A 39 -3.15 3.73 7.72
C SER A 39 -2.67 2.32 8.07
N ASN A 40 -1.79 2.20 9.07
CA ASN A 40 -1.39 0.86 9.54
C ASN A 40 -2.51 0.30 10.41
N ALA A 41 -2.94 -0.93 10.17
CA ALA A 41 -3.69 -1.71 11.15
C ALA A 41 -2.77 -2.05 12.34
N VAL A 42 -3.16 -1.66 13.55
CA VAL A 42 -2.37 -1.86 14.78
C VAL A 42 -2.96 -2.93 15.69
N SER A 43 -4.26 -3.23 15.56
CA SER A 43 -4.92 -4.34 16.22
C SER A 43 -6.00 -4.91 15.32
N VAL A 44 -6.19 -6.24 15.38
CA VAL A 44 -7.21 -6.97 14.66
C VAL A 44 -7.87 -7.91 15.66
N THR A 45 -9.18 -7.77 15.85
CA THR A 45 -10.00 -8.67 16.66
C THR A 45 -10.80 -9.58 15.73
N GLU A 46 -11.75 -10.37 16.26
CA GLU A 46 -12.63 -11.22 15.45
C GLU A 46 -13.63 -10.42 14.59
N THR A 47 -13.89 -9.16 14.92
CA THR A 47 -14.98 -8.37 14.31
C THR A 47 -14.55 -7.00 13.80
N GLU A 48 -13.37 -6.50 14.20
CA GLU A 48 -12.93 -5.17 13.82
C GLU A 48 -11.40 -5.04 13.66
N VAL A 49 -11.00 -3.99 12.95
CA VAL A 49 -9.62 -3.54 12.82
C VAL A 49 -9.50 -2.13 13.42
N LEU A 50 -8.50 -1.94 14.29
CA LEU A 50 -8.08 -0.64 14.78
C LEU A 50 -6.87 -0.16 13.97
N THR A 51 -6.93 1.06 13.46
CA THR A 51 -5.83 1.69 12.73
C THR A 51 -5.01 2.64 13.62
N ALA A 52 -3.78 2.94 13.20
CA ALA A 52 -2.85 3.79 13.98
C ALA A 52 -3.33 5.24 14.18
N ASP A 53 -4.17 5.72 13.26
CA ASP A 53 -4.84 7.02 13.28
C ASP A 53 -6.21 6.97 13.99
N GLY A 54 -6.58 5.82 14.57
CA GLY A 54 -7.73 5.69 15.47
C GLY A 54 -9.04 5.32 14.80
N HIS A 55 -9.05 4.90 13.54
CA HIS A 55 -10.25 4.36 12.92
C HIS A 55 -10.55 2.95 13.44
N GLN A 56 -11.80 2.71 13.76
CA GLN A 56 -12.35 1.38 14.03
C GLN A 56 -13.20 0.96 12.84
N ILE A 57 -12.84 -0.16 12.22
CA ILE A 57 -13.48 -0.66 11.00
C ILE A 57 -14.00 -2.07 11.29
N GLU A 58 -15.31 -2.19 11.44
CA GLU A 58 -16.01 -3.46 11.60
C GLU A 58 -16.09 -4.22 10.28
N TYR A 59 -16.18 -5.55 10.35
CA TYR A 59 -16.30 -6.40 9.17
C TYR A 59 -17.06 -7.69 9.46
N ASP A 60 -17.72 -8.23 8.44
CA ASP A 60 -18.24 -9.60 8.44
C ASP A 60 -17.18 -10.61 7.98
N TYR A 61 -16.29 -10.15 7.09
CA TYR A 61 -15.19 -10.94 6.54
C TYR A 61 -13.92 -10.11 6.45
N LEU A 62 -12.80 -10.69 6.89
CA LEU A 62 -11.47 -10.09 6.81
C LEU A 62 -10.57 -10.91 5.88
N VAL A 63 -9.89 -10.22 4.96
CA VAL A 63 -8.82 -10.78 4.13
C VAL A 63 -7.49 -10.18 4.59
N ILE A 64 -6.58 -11.02 5.07
CA ILE A 64 -5.24 -10.61 5.49
C ILE A 64 -4.26 -10.79 4.32
N ALA A 65 -3.74 -9.68 3.78
CA ALA A 65 -2.78 -9.65 2.69
C ALA A 65 -1.61 -8.69 2.98
N THR A 66 -1.09 -8.74 4.21
CA THR A 66 -0.10 -7.77 4.75
C THR A 66 1.33 -7.94 4.22
N GLY A 67 1.64 -9.04 3.54
CA GLY A 67 2.96 -9.28 2.98
C GLY A 67 4.07 -9.41 4.04
N HIS A 68 5.28 -8.95 3.70
CA HIS A 68 6.47 -9.03 4.57
C HIS A 68 6.64 -7.75 5.40
N ALA A 69 7.33 -7.85 6.54
CA ALA A 69 7.57 -6.75 7.48
C ALA A 69 8.80 -5.88 7.14
N ASP A 70 9.30 -5.96 5.90
CA ASP A 70 10.47 -5.20 5.49
C ASP A 70 10.19 -3.69 5.49
N PRO A 71 11.15 -2.86 5.95
CA PRO A 71 10.99 -1.41 5.91
C PRO A 71 11.03 -0.93 4.46
N VAL A 72 9.87 -0.56 3.93
CA VAL A 72 9.71 0.00 2.57
C VAL A 72 9.08 1.39 2.63
N PRO A 73 9.37 2.29 1.66
CA PRO A 73 8.74 3.60 1.59
C PRO A 73 7.22 3.49 1.54
N LYS A 74 6.54 4.32 2.32
CA LYS A 74 5.08 4.27 2.43
C LYS A 74 4.40 5.23 1.45
N LEU A 75 5.09 6.30 1.08
CA LEU A 75 4.65 7.28 0.09
C LEU A 75 5.17 6.94 -1.31
N ARG A 76 4.38 7.29 -2.33
CA ARG A 76 4.75 7.09 -3.73
C ARG A 76 6.01 7.86 -4.09
N SER A 77 6.12 9.11 -3.67
CA SER A 77 7.27 9.98 -3.95
C SER A 77 8.57 9.43 -3.37
N GLU A 78 8.53 8.95 -2.12
CA GLU A 78 9.68 8.31 -1.46
C GLU A 78 10.11 7.05 -2.20
N ARG A 79 9.15 6.25 -2.69
CA ARG A 79 9.45 5.05 -3.46
C ARG A 79 10.10 5.37 -4.80
N LEU A 80 9.59 6.37 -5.51
CA LEU A 80 10.17 6.80 -6.78
C LEU A 80 11.60 7.32 -6.60
N HIS A 81 11.90 7.95 -5.46
CA HIS A 81 13.26 8.41 -5.14
C HIS A 81 14.27 7.27 -4.88
N GLN A 82 13.81 6.03 -4.69
CA GLN A 82 14.69 4.88 -4.52
C GLN A 82 15.16 4.23 -5.83
N TYR A 83 14.52 4.58 -6.96
CA TYR A 83 14.93 4.13 -8.29
C TYR A 83 15.80 5.19 -8.95
#